data_AF-A0A3B3QMW2-F1
#
_entry.id   AF-A0A3B3QMW2-F1
#
_cell.length_a   1.000
_cell.length_b   1.000
_cell.length_c   1.000
_cell.angle_alpha   90.00
_cell.angle_beta   90.00
_cell.angle_gamma   90.00
#
_symmetry.space_group_name_H-M   'P 1'
#
loop_
_entity.id
_entity.type
_entity.pdbx_description
1 polymer ?
#
loop_
_entity_poly.entity_id
_entity_poly.type
_entity_poly.pdbx_seq_one_letter_code
_entity_poly.pdbx_strand_id
1 'polypeptide(L)'
;MKTRFNTVDIRAVIAEINATFIGMRVYNVYDIDNKTYLIRLQKPESKAVLLLESGIRIHSTEYDWPKNLMPSGFAMKCRKHLKSRRLVSVKQLGIDRIVDMQFGSDEAAYHLIVELYDRGNIVLTDHEYTILNLLRVRTAEAEDVKIAVRERYPLESARLPEPLVSLERLTEMLSSGPKGEQVKRILNPHFCK
;
A
#
# COMPACT_ATOMS: atom_id res chain seq x y z
N MET A 1 -12.14 4.16 15.74
CA MET A 1 -10.98 3.98 14.82
C MET A 1 -11.43 4.33 13.42
N LYS A 2 -10.63 5.09 12.65
CA LYS A 2 -11.00 5.54 11.29
C LYS A 2 -11.14 4.31 10.38
N THR A 3 -12.24 4.24 9.64
CA THR A 3 -12.57 3.06 8.82
C THR A 3 -11.74 2.99 7.55
N ARG A 4 -11.54 4.10 6.84
CA ARG A 4 -10.78 4.16 5.57
C ARG A 4 -9.61 5.14 5.65
N PHE A 5 -8.45 4.71 5.20
CA PHE A 5 -7.23 5.51 5.24
C PHE A 5 -7.12 6.39 4.00
N ASN A 6 -6.85 7.68 4.22
CA ASN A 6 -6.51 8.64 3.18
C ASN A 6 -4.99 8.67 2.95
N THR A 7 -4.53 9.48 2.01
CA THR A 7 -3.10 9.58 1.65
C THR A 7 -2.22 9.99 2.83
N VAL A 8 -2.70 10.88 3.70
CA VAL A 8 -1.93 11.31 4.89
C VAL A 8 -1.82 10.17 5.91
N ASP A 9 -2.91 9.45 6.15
CA ASP A 9 -2.91 8.28 7.03
C ASP A 9 -1.94 7.20 6.52
N ILE A 10 -1.94 6.96 5.20
CA ILE A 10 -1.02 5.98 4.56
C ILE A 10 0.43 6.41 4.76
N ARG A 11 0.76 7.68 4.54
CA ARG A 11 2.13 8.18 4.76
C ARG A 11 2.57 8.03 6.21
N ALA A 12 1.71 8.33 7.16
CA ALA A 12 2.00 8.16 8.58
C ALA A 12 2.26 6.69 8.94
N VAL A 13 1.41 5.78 8.46
CA VAL A 13 1.57 4.34 8.69
C VAL A 13 2.83 3.80 8.03
N ILE A 14 3.13 4.21 6.79
CA ILE A 14 4.36 3.80 6.12
C ILE A 14 5.59 4.25 6.92
N ALA A 15 5.57 5.46 7.49
CA ALA A 15 6.65 5.94 8.34
C ALA A 15 6.79 5.08 9.62
N GLU A 16 5.68 4.74 10.28
CA GLU A 16 5.67 3.85 11.46
C GLU A 16 6.21 2.45 11.11
N ILE A 17 5.75 1.89 9.99
CA ILE A 17 6.18 0.57 9.52
C ILE A 17 7.68 0.58 9.22
N ASN A 18 8.17 1.61 8.54
CA ASN A 18 9.59 1.74 8.22
C ASN A 18 10.46 1.88 9.48
N ALA A 19 10.00 2.60 10.50
CA ALA A 19 10.74 2.78 11.73
C ALA A 19 10.85 1.50 12.57
N THR A 20 9.84 0.64 12.53
CA THR A 20 9.69 -0.42 13.55
C THR A 20 9.78 -1.85 12.99
N PHE A 21 9.38 -2.07 11.73
CA PHE A 21 9.15 -3.41 11.19
C PHE A 21 10.19 -3.83 10.14
N ILE A 22 10.98 -2.89 9.61
CA ILE A 22 12.05 -3.18 8.67
C ILE A 22 13.08 -4.10 9.32
N GLY A 23 13.54 -5.08 8.57
CA GLY A 23 14.46 -6.10 9.06
C GLY A 23 13.79 -7.29 9.75
N MET A 24 12.49 -7.21 10.08
CA MET A 24 11.75 -8.36 10.61
C MET A 24 11.48 -9.39 9.51
N ARG A 25 11.44 -10.67 9.89
CA ARG A 25 11.15 -11.77 8.97
C ARG A 25 9.68 -12.16 9.04
N VAL A 26 9.10 -12.51 7.90
CA VAL A 26 7.74 -13.05 7.82
C VAL A 26 7.72 -14.42 8.49
N TYR A 27 7.01 -14.50 9.61
CA TYR A 27 6.76 -15.76 10.31
C TYR A 27 5.68 -16.56 9.58
N ASN A 28 4.53 -15.91 9.31
CA ASN A 28 3.41 -16.52 8.62
C ASN A 28 2.44 -15.45 8.08
N VAL A 29 1.63 -15.84 7.10
CA VAL A 29 0.55 -15.00 6.53
C VAL A 29 -0.78 -15.69 6.79
N TYR A 30 -1.79 -14.97 7.25
CA TYR A 30 -3.13 -15.49 7.48
C TYR A 30 -4.16 -14.65 6.72
N ASP A 31 -5.30 -15.24 6.45
CA ASP A 31 -6.50 -14.56 5.96
C ASP A 31 -7.60 -14.66 7.02
N ILE A 32 -8.36 -13.57 7.14
CA ILE A 32 -9.56 -13.49 7.99
C ILE A 32 -10.78 -13.67 7.09
N ASP A 33 -10.79 -12.99 5.94
CA ASP A 33 -11.84 -13.04 4.94
C ASP A 33 -11.22 -12.89 3.52
N ASN A 34 -12.04 -12.59 2.50
CA ASN A 34 -11.58 -12.47 1.12
C ASN A 34 -10.78 -11.19 0.80
N LYS A 35 -10.72 -10.22 1.71
CA LYS A 35 -10.08 -8.91 1.55
C LYS A 35 -9.08 -8.57 2.66
N THR A 36 -9.14 -9.27 3.79
CA THR A 36 -8.38 -8.97 4.99
C THR A 36 -7.34 -10.05 5.29
N TYR A 37 -6.08 -9.63 5.38
CA TYR A 37 -4.91 -10.48 5.59
C TYR A 37 -4.08 -10.00 6.78
N LEU A 38 -3.42 -10.94 7.44
CA LEU A 38 -2.50 -10.68 8.54
C LEU A 38 -1.12 -11.20 8.18
N ILE A 39 -0.11 -10.34 8.25
CA ILE A 39 1.30 -10.73 8.11
C ILE A 39 1.93 -10.70 9.50
N ARG A 40 2.25 -11.87 10.03
CA ARG A 40 3.03 -11.99 11.26
C ARG A 40 4.51 -11.85 10.93
N LEU A 41 5.14 -10.88 11.57
CA LEU A 41 6.55 -10.56 11.47
C LEU A 41 7.24 -10.88 12.79
N GLN A 42 8.50 -11.31 12.72
CA GLN A 42 9.31 -11.56 13.90
C GLN A 42 10.79 -11.19 13.70
N LYS A 43 11.42 -10.73 14.77
CA LYS A 43 12.87 -10.71 14.99
C LYS A 43 13.14 -11.38 16.35
N PRO A 44 14.38 -11.75 16.70
CA PRO A 44 14.67 -12.52 17.92
C PRO A 44 14.01 -11.99 19.19
N GLU A 45 13.90 -10.66 19.33
CA GLU A 45 13.39 -10.01 20.54
C GLU A 45 11.99 -9.40 20.39
N SER A 46 11.38 -9.43 19.19
CA SER A 46 10.06 -8.84 19.01
C SER A 46 9.19 -9.53 17.96
N LYS A 47 7.89 -9.49 18.21
CA LYS A 47 6.85 -10.00 17.31
C LYS A 47 5.92 -8.85 16.96
N ALA A 48 5.42 -8.89 15.73
CA ALA A 48 4.57 -7.85 15.19
C ALA A 48 3.53 -8.48 14.26
N VAL A 49 2.37 -7.86 14.14
CA VAL A 49 1.34 -8.26 13.19
C VAL A 49 0.91 -7.04 12.39
N LEU A 50 1.00 -7.14 11.06
CA LEU A 50 0.43 -6.16 10.15
C LEU A 50 -0.90 -6.68 9.62
N LEU A 51 -1.94 -5.86 9.73
CA LEU A 51 -3.24 -6.10 9.12
C LEU A 51 -3.33 -5.33 7.81
N LEU A 52 -3.69 -6.05 6.75
CA LEU A 52 -3.91 -5.53 5.40
C LEU A 52 -5.38 -5.73 5.05
N GLU A 53 -6.11 -4.65 4.81
CA GLU A 53 -7.50 -4.69 4.39
C GLU A 53 -7.62 -4.00 3.03
N SER A 54 -7.84 -4.80 1.99
CA SER A 54 -7.90 -4.38 0.60
C SER A 54 -8.89 -3.22 0.42
N GLY A 55 -8.42 -2.11 -0.17
CA GLY A 55 -9.25 -0.93 -0.47
C GLY A 55 -9.56 -0.02 0.73
N ILE A 56 -9.03 -0.35 1.91
CA ILE A 56 -9.48 0.28 3.16
C ILE A 56 -8.31 0.77 4.02
N ARG A 57 -7.45 -0.12 4.53
CA ARG A 57 -6.38 0.26 5.48
C ARG A 57 -5.24 -0.76 5.56
N ILE A 58 -4.12 -0.28 6.07
CA ILE A 58 -2.95 -1.06 6.49
C ILE A 58 -2.52 -0.52 7.85
N HIS A 59 -2.24 -1.37 8.84
CA HIS A 59 -1.73 -0.93 10.15
C HIS A 59 -1.18 -2.10 10.99
N SER A 60 -0.43 -1.76 12.03
CA SER A 60 0.00 -2.68 13.08
C SER A 60 -1.16 -3.03 14.02
N THR A 61 -1.21 -4.26 14.53
CA THR A 61 -2.26 -4.67 15.47
C THR A 61 -1.74 -5.66 16.52
N GLU A 62 -2.19 -5.49 17.75
CA GLU A 62 -1.97 -6.44 18.85
C GLU A 62 -3.20 -7.32 19.11
N TYR A 63 -4.32 -7.02 18.46
CA TYR A 63 -5.56 -7.77 18.63
C TYR A 63 -5.45 -9.17 18.02
N ASP A 64 -5.96 -10.18 18.72
CA ASP A 64 -6.03 -11.52 18.17
C ASP A 64 -7.28 -11.69 17.29
N TRP A 65 -7.06 -11.54 15.99
CA TRP A 65 -8.11 -11.68 15.00
C TRP A 65 -8.49 -13.15 14.77
N PRO A 66 -9.79 -13.44 14.49
CA PRO A 66 -10.23 -14.77 14.09
C PRO A 66 -9.59 -15.13 12.75
N LYS A 67 -8.87 -16.24 12.69
CA LYS A 67 -8.14 -16.70 11.50
C LYS A 67 -8.93 -17.82 10.84
N ASN A 68 -8.97 -17.85 9.52
CA ASN A 68 -9.54 -18.99 8.82
C ASN A 68 -8.75 -20.26 9.11
N LEU A 69 -9.47 -21.36 9.40
CA LEU A 69 -8.87 -22.67 9.62
C LEU A 69 -8.21 -23.20 8.34
N MET A 70 -8.87 -23.00 7.19
CA MET A 70 -8.33 -23.30 5.88
C MET A 70 -7.88 -22.00 5.20
N PRO A 71 -6.56 -21.81 4.97
CA PRO A 71 -6.06 -20.58 4.37
C PRO A 71 -6.50 -20.45 2.92
N SER A 72 -6.78 -19.22 2.48
CA SER A 72 -7.13 -18.94 1.09
C SER A 72 -5.98 -19.29 0.13
N GLY A 73 -6.30 -19.56 -1.14
CA GLY A 73 -5.29 -19.83 -2.17
C GLY A 73 -4.27 -18.69 -2.31
N PHE A 74 -4.72 -17.44 -2.12
CA PHE A 74 -3.85 -16.27 -2.08
C PHE A 74 -2.93 -16.27 -0.85
N ALA A 75 -3.47 -16.53 0.34
CA ALA A 75 -2.68 -16.64 1.57
C ALA A 75 -1.62 -17.74 1.46
N MET A 76 -1.98 -18.89 0.88
CA MET A 76 -1.05 -20.00 0.63
C MET A 76 0.08 -19.62 -0.33
N LYS A 77 -0.24 -18.87 -1.40
CA LYS A 77 0.78 -18.35 -2.31
C LYS A 77 1.70 -17.35 -1.60
N CYS A 78 1.16 -16.45 -0.79
CA CYS A 78 1.94 -15.54 0.04
C CYS A 78 2.84 -16.30 1.02
N ARG A 79 2.35 -17.36 1.67
CA ARG A 79 3.18 -18.22 2.54
C ARG A 79 4.33 -18.87 1.77
N LYS A 80 4.05 -19.40 0.57
CA LYS A 80 5.07 -20.03 -0.28
C LYS A 80 6.21 -19.07 -0.64
N HIS A 81 5.87 -17.82 -0.95
CA HIS A 81 6.85 -16.86 -1.47
C HIS A 81 7.44 -15.95 -0.38
N LEU A 82 6.69 -15.56 0.65
CA LEU A 82 7.13 -14.55 1.63
C LEU A 82 7.67 -15.14 2.93
N LYS A 83 7.28 -16.36 3.32
CA LYS A 83 7.69 -16.95 4.61
C LYS A 83 9.21 -16.98 4.75
N SER A 84 9.71 -16.62 5.93
CA SER A 84 11.13 -16.45 6.29
C SER A 84 11.87 -15.29 5.61
N ARG A 85 11.28 -14.63 4.60
CA ARG A 85 11.89 -13.45 3.98
C ARG A 85 11.82 -12.24 4.89
N ARG A 86 12.82 -11.39 4.77
CA ARG A 86 12.96 -10.15 5.53
C ARG A 86 12.15 -9.04 4.85
N LEU A 87 11.37 -8.28 5.60
CA LEU A 87 10.79 -7.03 5.11
C LEU A 87 11.93 -6.01 4.95
N VAL A 88 12.17 -5.57 3.72
CA VAL A 88 13.32 -4.71 3.36
C VAL A 88 12.90 -3.26 3.18
N SER A 89 11.77 -3.02 2.53
CA SER A 89 11.26 -1.67 2.32
C SER A 89 9.74 -1.66 2.26
N VAL A 90 9.15 -0.54 2.68
CA VAL A 90 7.72 -0.24 2.47
C VAL A 90 7.63 1.18 1.94
N LYS A 91 7.07 1.35 0.76
CA LYS A 91 6.97 2.66 0.09
C LYS A 91 5.59 2.88 -0.50
N GLN A 92 5.21 4.14 -0.61
CA GLN A 92 4.04 4.53 -1.38
C GLN A 92 4.44 4.63 -2.86
N LEU A 93 3.61 4.13 -3.77
CA LEU A 93 3.80 4.33 -5.21
C LEU A 93 3.17 5.64 -5.64
N GLY A 94 3.99 6.60 -6.06
CA GLY A 94 3.53 7.93 -6.46
C GLY A 94 2.85 8.67 -5.32
N ILE A 95 1.75 9.36 -5.63
CA ILE A 95 0.83 9.98 -4.65
C ILE A 95 -0.43 9.14 -4.41
N ASP A 96 -0.58 8.04 -5.13
CA ASP A 96 -1.75 7.18 -5.05
C ASP A 96 -1.74 6.37 -3.75
N ARG A 97 -2.93 5.90 -3.37
CA ARG A 97 -3.11 5.09 -2.15
C ARG A 97 -2.72 3.63 -2.42
N ILE A 98 -1.49 3.44 -2.88
CA ILE A 98 -0.89 2.16 -3.24
C ILE A 98 0.40 2.00 -2.45
N VAL A 99 0.52 0.90 -1.72
CA VAL A 99 1.67 0.58 -0.89
C VAL A 99 2.41 -0.60 -1.46
N ASP A 100 3.69 -0.45 -1.75
CA ASP A 100 4.60 -1.52 -2.15
C ASP A 100 5.43 -1.97 -0.96
N MET A 101 5.28 -3.23 -0.56
CA MET A 101 6.04 -3.87 0.49
C MET A 101 7.02 -4.89 -0.12
N GLN A 102 8.32 -4.66 0.02
CA GLN A 102 9.36 -5.51 -0.50
C GLN A 102 9.85 -6.51 0.54
N PHE A 103 9.87 -7.79 0.19
CA PHE A 103 10.37 -8.88 1.00
C PHE A 103 11.54 -9.59 0.31
N GLY A 104 12.70 -9.62 0.97
CA GLY A 104 13.95 -10.08 0.35
C GLY A 104 14.64 -9.00 -0.46
N SER A 105 15.74 -9.38 -1.11
CA SER A 105 16.61 -8.48 -1.88
C SER A 105 17.00 -9.15 -3.20
N ASP A 106 17.40 -8.34 -4.17
CA ASP A 106 17.88 -8.77 -5.49
C ASP A 106 16.87 -9.69 -6.21
N GLU A 107 17.35 -10.72 -6.90
CA GLU A 107 16.52 -11.70 -7.63
C GLU A 107 15.58 -12.51 -6.72
N ALA A 108 15.87 -12.52 -5.42
CA ALA A 108 15.05 -13.18 -4.40
C ALA A 108 14.01 -12.24 -3.78
N ALA A 109 13.85 -11.01 -4.30
CA ALA A 109 12.83 -10.08 -3.85
C ALA A 109 11.44 -10.50 -4.34
N TYR A 110 10.45 -10.28 -3.49
CA TYR A 110 9.03 -10.36 -3.82
C TYR A 110 8.36 -9.10 -3.31
N HIS A 111 7.38 -8.61 -4.06
CA HIS A 111 6.63 -7.43 -3.67
C HIS A 111 5.19 -7.80 -3.37
N LEU A 112 4.64 -7.19 -2.31
CA LEU A 112 3.23 -7.23 -2.01
C LEU A 112 2.68 -5.81 -2.17
N ILE A 113 1.92 -5.61 -3.24
CA ILE A 113 1.33 -4.33 -3.59
C ILE A 113 -0.09 -4.29 -3.07
N VAL A 114 -0.39 -3.30 -2.23
CA VAL A 114 -1.68 -3.14 -1.56
C VAL A 114 -2.34 -1.87 -2.06
N GLU A 115 -3.43 -2.03 -2.80
CA GLU A 115 -4.25 -0.92 -3.30
C GLU A 115 -5.35 -0.60 -2.27
N LEU A 116 -5.32 0.62 -1.72
CA LEU A 116 -6.18 1.11 -0.64
C LEU A 116 -7.26 2.10 -1.15
N TYR A 117 -7.60 2.01 -2.44
CA TYR A 117 -8.61 2.83 -3.09
C TYR A 117 -9.69 1.98 -3.78
N ASP A 118 -10.84 2.61 -4.05
CA ASP A 118 -12.00 1.97 -4.70
C ASP A 118 -12.39 0.61 -4.07
N ARG A 119 -12.39 -0.47 -4.86
CA ARG A 119 -12.66 -1.86 -4.43
C ARG A 119 -11.44 -2.56 -3.84
N GLY A 120 -10.26 -1.94 -3.95
CA GLY A 120 -8.98 -2.46 -3.50
C GLY A 120 -8.45 -3.63 -4.32
N ASN A 121 -7.18 -3.92 -4.11
CA ASN A 121 -6.53 -5.13 -4.58
C ASN A 121 -5.32 -5.43 -3.70
N ILE A 122 -4.94 -6.70 -3.64
CA ILE A 122 -3.63 -7.10 -3.11
C ILE A 122 -2.99 -7.97 -4.17
N VAL A 123 -1.79 -7.59 -4.58
CA VAL A 123 -1.06 -8.20 -5.69
C VAL A 123 0.28 -8.67 -5.18
N LEU A 124 0.58 -9.95 -5.40
CA LEU A 124 1.88 -10.54 -5.11
C LEU A 124 2.67 -10.64 -6.41
N THR A 125 3.86 -10.07 -6.43
CA THR A 125 4.76 -10.09 -7.59
C THR A 125 6.15 -10.61 -7.22
N ASP A 126 6.93 -11.00 -8.21
CA ASP A 126 8.38 -11.22 -8.06
C ASP A 126 9.16 -9.89 -8.12
N HIS A 127 10.50 -10.00 -8.22
CA HIS A 127 11.44 -8.88 -8.24
C HIS A 127 11.34 -8.00 -9.51
N GLU A 128 10.83 -8.54 -10.62
CA GLU A 128 10.59 -7.79 -11.87
C GLU A 128 9.20 -7.15 -11.92
N TYR A 129 8.44 -7.29 -10.83
CA TYR A 129 7.02 -6.93 -10.71
C TYR A 129 6.10 -7.77 -11.61
N THR A 130 6.52 -8.99 -12.00
CA THR A 130 5.63 -9.93 -12.67
C THR A 130 4.64 -10.52 -11.67
N ILE A 131 3.35 -10.44 -11.98
CA ILE A 131 2.27 -10.81 -11.06
C ILE A 131 2.19 -12.33 -10.92
N LEU A 132 2.40 -12.80 -9.70
CA LEU A 132 2.32 -14.22 -9.34
C LEU A 132 0.92 -14.61 -8.92
N ASN A 133 0.21 -13.70 -8.23
CA ASN A 133 -1.17 -13.87 -7.82
C ASN A 133 -1.78 -12.52 -7.40
N LEU A 134 -3.10 -12.39 -7.44
CA LEU A 134 -3.83 -11.18 -7.06
C LEU A 134 -5.25 -11.52 -6.59
N LEU A 135 -5.87 -10.62 -5.81
CA LEU A 135 -7.25 -10.82 -5.34
C LEU A 135 -8.29 -10.59 -6.44
N ARG A 136 -8.10 -9.57 -7.27
CA ARG A 136 -9.04 -9.19 -8.32
C ARG A 136 -8.30 -8.95 -9.63
N VAL A 137 -8.72 -9.67 -10.68
CA VAL A 137 -8.27 -9.44 -12.06
C VAL A 137 -8.99 -8.21 -12.63
N ARG A 138 -8.24 -7.35 -13.31
CA ARG A 138 -8.77 -6.20 -14.05
C ARG A 138 -8.43 -6.41 -15.54
N THR A 139 -9.44 -6.46 -16.40
CA THR A 139 -9.25 -6.54 -17.85
C THR A 139 -9.32 -5.14 -18.46
N ALA A 140 -8.59 -4.92 -19.56
CA ALA A 140 -8.50 -3.63 -20.24
C ALA A 140 -9.85 -3.15 -20.82
N GLU A 141 -10.87 -4.03 -20.92
CA GLU A 141 -12.20 -3.62 -21.36
C GLU A 141 -13.01 -2.91 -20.27
N ALA A 142 -12.66 -3.14 -18.99
CA ALA A 142 -13.41 -2.63 -17.84
C ALA A 142 -12.70 -1.47 -17.11
N GLU A 143 -11.38 -1.36 -17.24
CA GLU A 143 -10.55 -0.35 -16.58
C GLU A 143 -9.36 0.02 -17.48
N ASP A 144 -8.77 1.21 -17.29
CA ASP A 144 -7.70 1.74 -18.13
C ASP A 144 -6.41 0.89 -18.15
N VAL A 145 -6.24 -0.03 -17.18
CA VAL A 145 -5.01 -0.82 -17.03
C VAL A 145 -5.31 -2.29 -16.74
N LYS A 146 -4.69 -3.19 -17.51
CA LYS A 146 -4.78 -4.65 -17.33
C LYS A 146 -3.93 -5.08 -16.14
N ILE A 147 -4.55 -5.76 -15.18
CA ILE A 147 -3.87 -6.37 -14.03
C ILE A 147 -4.29 -7.83 -13.95
N ALA A 148 -3.40 -8.74 -14.37
CA ALA A 148 -3.65 -10.17 -14.44
C ALA A 148 -2.39 -10.98 -14.09
N VAL A 149 -2.57 -12.26 -13.74
CA VAL A 149 -1.44 -13.16 -13.43
C VAL A 149 -0.53 -13.30 -14.66
N ARG A 150 0.79 -13.32 -14.42
CA ARG A 150 1.88 -13.35 -15.42
C ARG A 150 2.11 -12.06 -16.20
N GLU A 151 1.30 -11.02 -15.99
CA GLU A 151 1.57 -9.70 -16.52
C GLU A 151 2.46 -8.92 -15.56
N ARG A 152 3.16 -7.90 -16.06
CA ARG A 152 3.93 -6.97 -15.22
C ARG A 152 2.98 -5.97 -14.57
N TYR A 153 3.15 -5.73 -13.27
CA TYR A 153 2.37 -4.72 -12.57
C TYR A 153 2.73 -3.31 -13.09
N PRO A 154 1.73 -2.48 -13.43
CA PRO A 154 1.92 -1.21 -14.12
C PRO A 154 2.38 -0.09 -13.17
N LEU A 155 3.63 -0.14 -12.72
CA LEU A 155 4.20 0.89 -11.83
C LEU A 155 4.15 2.30 -12.42
N GLU A 156 4.26 2.39 -13.75
CA GLU A 156 4.29 3.65 -14.51
C GLU A 156 2.94 4.37 -14.52
N SER A 157 1.84 3.65 -14.23
CA SER A 157 0.52 4.24 -14.11
C SER A 157 0.31 4.98 -12.79
N ALA A 158 1.23 4.86 -11.82
CA ALA A 158 1.15 5.59 -10.57
C ALA A 158 1.33 7.10 -10.81
N ARG A 159 0.44 7.92 -10.26
CA ARG A 159 0.52 9.38 -10.37
C ARG A 159 1.78 9.88 -9.70
N LEU A 160 2.65 10.52 -10.47
CA LEU A 160 3.85 11.14 -9.95
C LEU A 160 3.51 12.31 -9.01
N PRO A 161 4.30 12.56 -7.96
CA PRO A 161 4.15 13.75 -7.15
C PRO A 161 4.25 15.00 -8.02
N GLU A 162 3.24 15.85 -7.97
CA GLU A 162 3.37 17.19 -8.53
C GLU A 162 4.45 17.94 -7.75
N PRO A 163 5.25 18.81 -8.41
CA PRO A 163 6.21 19.65 -7.72
C PRO A 163 5.51 20.42 -6.61
N LEU A 164 6.11 20.44 -5.42
CA LEU A 164 5.63 21.31 -4.35
C LEU A 164 5.63 22.76 -4.84
N VAL A 165 4.58 23.49 -4.54
CA VAL A 165 4.53 24.91 -4.87
C VAL A 165 5.55 25.67 -4.05
N SER A 166 6.32 26.51 -4.74
CA SER A 166 7.32 27.34 -4.10
C SER A 166 6.65 28.34 -3.15
N LEU A 167 7.38 28.77 -2.12
CA LEU A 167 6.85 29.68 -1.12
C LEU A 167 6.45 31.02 -1.76
N GLU A 168 7.19 31.47 -2.78
CA GLU A 168 6.87 32.67 -3.55
C GLU A 168 5.51 32.54 -4.24
N ARG A 169 5.29 31.41 -4.93
CA ARG A 169 4.05 31.19 -5.69
C ARG A 169 2.85 30.97 -4.78
N LEU A 170 3.03 30.32 -3.63
CA LEU A 170 1.99 30.23 -2.60
C LEU A 170 1.62 31.62 -2.06
N THR A 171 2.64 32.44 -1.80
CA THR A 171 2.46 33.82 -1.31
C THR A 171 1.73 34.68 -2.34
N GLU A 172 2.08 34.56 -3.62
CA GLU A 172 1.41 35.24 -4.73
C GLU A 172 -0.06 34.82 -4.85
N MET A 173 -0.37 33.52 -4.79
CA MET A 173 -1.75 33.01 -4.83
C MET A 173 -2.60 33.55 -3.67
N LEU A 174 -2.05 33.57 -2.46
CA LEU A 174 -2.74 34.10 -1.28
C LEU A 174 -2.91 35.63 -1.34
N SER A 175 -1.93 36.35 -1.88
CA SER A 175 -1.95 37.82 -1.97
C SER A 175 -2.86 38.33 -3.09
N SER A 176 -3.01 37.57 -4.17
CA SER A 176 -3.89 37.88 -5.30
C SER A 176 -5.36 37.48 -5.05
N GLY A 177 -5.62 36.68 -4.02
CA GLY A 177 -6.97 36.29 -3.62
C GLY A 177 -7.77 37.46 -3.02
N PRO A 178 -9.12 37.44 -3.11
CA PRO A 178 -9.95 38.46 -2.48
C PRO A 178 -9.76 38.48 -0.95
N LYS A 179 -9.59 39.67 -0.38
CA LYS A 179 -9.48 39.85 1.08
C LYS A 179 -10.77 39.38 1.76
N GLY A 180 -10.63 38.52 2.78
CA GLY A 180 -11.75 37.95 3.55
C GLY A 180 -12.31 36.64 2.98
N GLU A 181 -11.81 36.17 1.83
CA GLU A 181 -12.21 34.89 1.26
C GLU A 181 -11.58 33.70 1.99
N GLN A 182 -12.23 32.53 1.94
CA GLN A 182 -11.66 31.32 2.53
C GLN A 182 -10.44 30.84 1.73
N VAL A 183 -9.33 30.55 2.43
CA VAL A 183 -8.08 30.03 1.85
C VAL A 183 -8.31 28.83 0.92
N LYS A 184 -9.25 27.94 1.26
CA LYS A 184 -9.61 26.79 0.42
C LYS A 184 -10.13 27.21 -0.97
N ARG A 185 -10.89 28.31 -1.09
CA ARG A 185 -11.43 28.77 -2.38
C ARG A 185 -10.35 29.40 -3.26
N ILE A 186 -9.33 29.99 -2.64
CA ILE A 186 -8.16 30.55 -3.33
C ILE A 186 -7.26 29.41 -3.83
N LEU A 187 -7.01 28.39 -3.01
CA LEU A 187 -6.03 27.33 -3.32
C LEU A 187 -6.60 26.15 -4.13
N ASN A 188 -7.84 25.73 -3.88
CA ASN A 188 -8.42 24.54 -4.54
C ASN A 188 -8.37 24.58 -6.09
N PRO A 189 -8.63 25.71 -6.77
CA PRO A 189 -8.51 25.78 -8.24
C PRO A 189 -7.12 25.44 -8.78
N HIS A 190 -6.09 25.58 -7.96
CA HIS A 190 -4.70 25.33 -8.32
C HIS A 190 -4.19 23.93 -7.92
N PHE A 191 -4.86 23.25 -6.98
CA PHE A 191 -4.38 21.98 -6.39
C PHE A 191 -5.35 20.81 -6.44
N CYS A 192 -6.63 21.06 -6.72
CA CYS A 192 -7.65 20.03 -6.80
C CYS A 192 -8.17 19.96 -8.25
N LYS A 193 -7.46 19.19 -9.09
CA LYS A 193 -7.96 18.71 -10.38
C LYS A 193 -8.39 17.25 -10.27
#